data_AF-F0YKG9-F1
#
_entry.id   AF-F0YKG9-F1
#
_cell.length_a   1.000
_cell.length_b   1.000
_cell.length_c   1.000
_cell.angle_alpha   90.00
_cell.angle_beta   90.00
_cell.angle_gamma   90.00
#
_symmetry.space_group_name_H-M   'P 1'
#
loop_
_entity.id
_entity.type
_entity.pdbx_description
1 polymer ?
#
loop_
_entity_poly.entity_id
_entity_poly.type
_entity_poly.pdbx_seq_one_letter_code
_entity_poly.pdbx_strand_id
1 'polypeptide(L)'
;MSSPKPAKVGAGLELKQRIEDEYKNWMVAAPQIYDVCMAKRLKWPSLTCEWLPGFLESPVEGWNRHQLLLGTHTDGDEGNELLIACVDLPDVDTEIDTSKDFGRDTCEVVLRLAHPGGEVNRARHCPQRPTLIATRPAAAACCVFDTEKAAAEAGAAKRGPAIMLRGHGEEGYGLAWNPHAPGELYTVANDGTLCGWDVAAAAGDATTPSWFAQASEVALSDVAFTPRDPWTLGAVGDDRAVKLWDTRKPDGAALARAGAHAADVNAIAFPTFAGDDAAPASLFRFLTGSADRTVKLWDMRQLAEPLHVFENFDGDVLQVQWSPHETDVFAAAGADRRVTFFDVSRVGRAPPPPGDGAGDDDDDDAPPELVFAHGGHKAAVSEFSLSEEDRWLCASVSEDNFLQVWCVGEHIFEDEDEGAPQPPKPPTPQPSPAKRNAPASPGKSLVESVCSAMPVPSPAKKVKVIGGDDAKEDA
;
A
#
# COMPACT_ATOMS: atom_id res chain seq x y z
N MET A 1 -15.83 12.60 -41.43
CA MET A 1 -14.83 11.80 -40.68
C MET A 1 -13.55 12.62 -40.64
N SER A 2 -13.30 13.32 -39.53
CA SER A 2 -12.06 14.10 -39.35
C SER A 2 -11.05 13.19 -38.65
N SER A 3 -9.96 12.86 -39.34
CA SER A 3 -8.80 12.19 -38.74
C SER A 3 -8.28 13.02 -37.55
N PRO A 4 -7.80 12.39 -36.47
CA PRO A 4 -7.20 13.12 -35.36
C PRO A 4 -5.90 13.81 -35.82
N LYS A 5 -5.72 15.08 -35.42
CA LYS A 5 -4.58 15.94 -35.78
C LYS A 5 -3.22 15.34 -35.31
N PRO A 6 -2.12 15.56 -36.05
CA PRO A 6 -0.78 15.04 -35.75
C PRO A 6 -0.11 15.57 -34.47
N ALA A 7 -0.67 16.60 -33.81
CA ALA A 7 -0.09 17.20 -32.60
C ALA A 7 -0.15 16.30 -31.35
N LYS A 8 -1.17 15.43 -31.23
CA LYS A 8 -1.30 14.54 -30.05
C LYS A 8 -0.26 13.42 -30.02
N VAL A 9 0.25 13.02 -31.19
CA VAL A 9 1.26 11.96 -31.30
C VAL A 9 2.64 12.49 -30.88
N GLY A 10 2.97 13.75 -31.22
CA GLY A 10 4.22 14.39 -30.81
C GLY A 10 4.34 14.59 -29.30
N ALA A 11 3.31 15.14 -28.65
CA ALA A 11 3.30 15.35 -27.21
C ALA A 11 3.42 14.04 -26.40
N GLY A 12 2.81 12.95 -26.89
CA GLY A 12 2.93 11.64 -26.24
C GLY A 12 4.32 11.01 -26.38
N LEU A 13 5.04 11.29 -27.46
CA LEU A 13 6.44 10.85 -27.65
C LEU A 13 7.39 11.65 -26.76
N GLU A 14 7.19 12.97 -26.65
CA GLU A 14 7.96 13.83 -25.76
C GLU A 14 7.80 13.43 -24.29
N LEU A 15 6.57 13.13 -23.85
CA LEU A 15 6.30 12.67 -22.47
C LEU A 15 7.00 11.33 -22.19
N LYS A 16 6.92 10.36 -23.11
CA LYS A 16 7.60 9.06 -22.94
C LYS A 16 9.10 9.20 -22.84
N GLN A 17 9.69 10.09 -23.66
CA GLN A 17 11.12 10.37 -23.61
C GLN A 17 11.50 10.99 -22.26
N ARG A 18 10.74 11.98 -21.80
CA ARG A 18 10.93 12.61 -20.49
C ARG A 18 10.88 11.59 -19.35
N ILE A 19 9.87 10.72 -19.32
CA ILE A 19 9.73 9.68 -18.29
C ILE A 19 10.94 8.74 -18.29
N GLU A 20 11.42 8.34 -19.46
CA GLU A 20 12.56 7.45 -19.57
C GLU A 20 13.88 8.13 -19.13
N ASP A 21 14.02 9.43 -19.37
CA ASP A 21 15.18 10.19 -18.91
C ASP A 21 15.13 10.47 -17.40
N GLU A 22 13.96 10.81 -16.85
CA GLU A 22 13.72 10.90 -15.39
C GLU A 22 14.10 9.58 -14.69
N TYR A 23 13.63 8.45 -15.22
CA TYR A 23 13.92 7.13 -14.65
C TYR A 23 15.40 6.76 -14.70
N LYS A 24 16.12 7.11 -15.79
CA LYS A 24 17.57 6.88 -15.87
C LYS A 24 18.33 7.70 -14.85
N ASN A 25 17.94 8.95 -14.65
CA ASN A 25 18.55 9.81 -13.63
C ASN A 25 18.30 9.23 -12.23
N TRP A 26 17.07 8.80 -11.95
CA TRP A 26 16.73 8.12 -10.70
C TRP A 26 17.57 6.86 -10.48
N MET A 27 17.75 6.00 -11.49
CA MET A 27 18.56 4.78 -11.34
C MET A 27 20.01 5.05 -10.95
N VAL A 28 20.59 6.16 -11.42
CA VAL A 28 21.97 6.55 -11.06
C VAL A 28 22.05 7.05 -9.62
N ALA A 29 21.03 7.76 -9.16
CA ALA A 29 20.96 8.31 -7.81
C ALA A 29 20.50 7.30 -6.75
N ALA A 30 19.73 6.27 -7.14
CA ALA A 30 19.07 5.34 -6.23
C ALA A 30 20.00 4.72 -5.17
N PRO A 31 21.22 4.24 -5.48
CA PRO A 31 22.10 3.66 -4.46
C PRO A 31 22.58 4.63 -3.36
N GLN A 32 22.37 5.94 -3.54
CA GLN A 32 22.68 6.96 -2.54
C GLN A 32 21.45 7.34 -1.70
N ILE A 33 20.25 7.07 -2.22
CA ILE A 33 18.96 7.50 -1.65
C ILE A 33 18.31 6.37 -0.84
N TYR A 34 18.47 5.12 -1.29
CA TYR A 34 17.77 3.98 -0.73
C TYR A 34 18.74 3.00 -0.09
N ASP A 35 18.36 2.48 1.08
CA ASP A 35 19.04 1.34 1.71
C ASP A 35 18.61 0.02 1.06
N VAL A 36 17.34 -0.06 0.66
CA VAL A 36 16.76 -1.18 -0.08
C VAL A 36 16.05 -0.63 -1.31
N CYS A 37 16.28 -1.23 -2.47
CA CYS A 37 15.46 -0.97 -3.65
C CYS A 37 15.44 -2.22 -4.53
N MET A 38 14.25 -2.78 -4.75
CA MET A 38 13.99 -3.94 -5.60
C MET A 38 12.87 -3.58 -6.57
N ALA A 39 13.02 -4.02 -7.83
CA ALA A 39 11.94 -3.92 -8.82
C ALA A 39 11.66 -5.30 -9.42
N LYS A 40 10.39 -5.72 -9.40
CA LYS A 40 9.90 -6.95 -10.01
C LYS A 40 8.83 -6.64 -11.03
N ARG A 41 9.01 -7.17 -12.24
CA ARG A 41 7.93 -7.21 -13.23
C ARG A 41 7.00 -8.38 -12.93
N LEU A 42 5.76 -8.07 -12.55
CA LEU A 42 4.68 -9.03 -12.39
C LEU A 42 4.17 -9.49 -13.76
N LYS A 43 3.57 -10.69 -13.80
CA LYS A 43 2.92 -11.19 -15.02
C LYS A 43 1.76 -10.30 -15.45
N TRP A 44 0.95 -9.91 -14.47
CA TRP A 44 -0.21 -9.03 -14.61
C TRP A 44 -0.06 -7.87 -13.62
N PRO A 45 -0.57 -6.67 -13.93
CA PRO A 45 -0.58 -5.58 -12.98
C PRO A 45 -1.39 -5.95 -11.74
N SER A 46 -1.00 -5.37 -10.61
CA SER A 46 -1.73 -5.47 -9.35
C SER A 46 -2.33 -4.11 -9.05
N LEU A 47 -3.64 -4.05 -8.81
CA LEU A 47 -4.33 -2.84 -8.34
C LEU A 47 -4.22 -2.68 -6.82
N THR A 48 -3.66 -3.68 -6.13
CA THR A 48 -3.55 -3.69 -4.68
C THR A 48 -2.17 -4.12 -4.18
N CYS A 49 -1.73 -3.57 -3.06
CA CYS A 49 -0.51 -3.92 -2.38
C CYS A 49 -0.66 -3.63 -0.88
N GLU A 50 -0.44 -4.65 -0.04
CA GLU A 50 -0.46 -4.49 1.42
C GLU A 50 0.59 -5.41 2.06
N TRP A 51 1.39 -4.87 2.98
CA TRP A 51 2.23 -5.71 3.85
C TRP A 51 1.36 -6.52 4.81
N LEU A 52 1.66 -7.80 4.96
CA LEU A 52 1.11 -8.59 6.05
C LEU A 52 2.03 -8.50 7.26
N PRO A 53 1.48 -8.45 8.49
CA PRO A 53 2.26 -8.28 9.71
C PRO A 53 3.08 -9.53 10.04
N GLY A 54 4.19 -9.30 10.73
CA GLY A 54 5.14 -10.30 11.17
C GLY A 54 6.11 -10.80 10.09
N PHE A 55 7.08 -11.59 10.55
CA PHE A 55 8.13 -12.17 9.74
C PHE A 55 8.01 -13.69 9.64
N LEU A 56 8.45 -14.24 8.52
CA LEU A 56 8.74 -15.67 8.37
C LEU A 56 10.24 -15.92 8.48
N GLU A 57 10.63 -17.20 8.64
CA GLU A 57 12.03 -17.59 8.57
C GLU A 57 12.55 -17.39 7.13
N SER A 58 13.62 -16.59 7.00
CA SER A 58 14.32 -16.39 5.74
C SER A 58 15.25 -17.56 5.43
N PRO A 59 15.36 -17.96 4.15
CA PRO A 59 16.38 -18.93 3.71
C PRO A 59 17.80 -18.34 3.72
N VAL A 60 17.95 -17.03 3.89
CA VAL A 60 19.23 -16.31 3.91
C VAL A 60 19.51 -15.83 5.33
N GLU A 61 20.68 -16.18 5.87
CA GLU A 61 21.12 -15.75 7.20
C GLU A 61 21.26 -14.22 7.26
N GLY A 62 20.73 -13.60 8.31
CA GLY A 62 20.72 -12.13 8.49
C GLY A 62 19.65 -11.39 7.67
N TRP A 63 18.70 -12.11 7.07
CA TRP A 63 17.61 -11.53 6.30
C TRP A 63 16.27 -11.86 6.96
N ASN A 64 15.29 -10.98 6.79
CA ASN A 64 13.92 -11.15 7.23
C ASN A 64 13.03 -11.48 6.03
N ARG A 65 12.12 -12.45 6.18
CA ARG A 65 11.15 -12.80 5.13
C ARG A 65 9.81 -12.14 5.42
N HIS A 66 9.50 -11.10 4.65
CA HIS A 66 8.23 -10.39 4.69
C HIS A 66 7.19 -11.07 3.80
N GLN A 67 5.93 -10.74 4.02
CA GLN A 67 4.82 -11.17 3.18
C GLN A 67 4.07 -9.96 2.61
N LEU A 68 3.71 -10.05 1.33
CA LEU A 68 2.94 -9.06 0.59
C LEU A 68 1.65 -9.67 0.05
N LEU A 69 0.56 -8.96 0.24
CA LEU A 69 -0.72 -9.21 -0.41
C LEU A 69 -0.74 -8.48 -1.75
N LEU A 70 -1.05 -9.20 -2.81
CA LEU A 70 -1.14 -8.66 -4.18
C LEU A 70 -2.37 -9.23 -4.89
N GLY A 71 -2.74 -8.57 -5.98
CA GLY A 71 -3.82 -8.97 -6.87
C GLY A 71 -3.37 -9.16 -8.30
N THR A 72 -4.30 -9.54 -9.16
CA THR A 72 -4.11 -9.53 -10.61
C THR A 72 -5.23 -8.75 -11.26
N HIS A 73 -4.89 -8.13 -12.38
CA HIS A 73 -5.82 -7.55 -13.34
C HIS A 73 -5.42 -8.05 -14.74
N THR A 74 -6.21 -8.98 -15.27
CA THR A 74 -5.88 -9.75 -16.48
C THR A 74 -6.56 -9.24 -17.76
N ASP A 75 -7.37 -8.18 -17.68
CA ASP A 75 -8.25 -7.71 -18.77
C ASP A 75 -9.13 -8.83 -19.40
N GLY A 76 -9.39 -9.90 -18.65
CA GLY A 76 -10.19 -11.04 -19.11
C GLY A 76 -9.44 -12.10 -19.91
N ASP A 77 -8.13 -11.95 -20.13
CA ASP A 77 -7.30 -12.94 -20.84
C ASP A 77 -7.13 -14.24 -20.04
N GLU A 78 -7.06 -14.12 -18.72
CA GLU A 78 -6.92 -15.23 -17.78
C GLU A 78 -7.84 -15.03 -16.56
N GLY A 79 -8.06 -16.10 -15.78
CA GLY A 79 -8.74 -15.97 -14.49
C GLY A 79 -7.89 -15.15 -13.51
N ASN A 80 -8.51 -14.21 -12.81
CA ASN A 80 -7.82 -13.42 -11.80
C ASN A 80 -7.55 -14.25 -10.52
N GLU A 81 -6.48 -13.89 -9.85
CA GLU A 81 -5.95 -14.51 -8.64
C GLU A 81 -5.68 -13.45 -7.55
N LEU A 82 -5.98 -13.81 -6.30
CA LEU A 82 -5.42 -13.19 -5.10
C LEU A 82 -4.08 -13.87 -4.79
N LEU A 83 -3.06 -13.08 -4.53
CA LEU A 83 -1.68 -13.54 -4.41
C LEU A 83 -1.12 -13.22 -3.02
N ILE A 84 -0.37 -14.17 -2.45
CA ILE A 84 0.55 -13.89 -1.35
C ILE A 84 1.96 -14.09 -1.89
N ALA A 85 2.77 -13.04 -1.82
CA ALA A 85 4.18 -13.08 -2.12
C ALA A 85 5.01 -13.01 -0.84
N CYS A 86 6.19 -13.60 -0.87
CA CYS A 86 7.23 -13.38 0.13
C CYS A 86 8.33 -12.53 -0.48
N VAL A 87 8.95 -11.67 0.33
CA VAL A 87 10.11 -10.87 -0.04
C VAL A 87 11.15 -11.03 1.05
N ASP A 88 12.34 -11.51 0.69
CA ASP A 88 13.47 -11.61 1.61
C ASP A 88 14.25 -10.29 1.55
N LEU A 89 14.42 -9.61 2.68
CA LEU A 89 15.14 -8.35 2.82
C LEU A 89 16.24 -8.47 3.88
N PRO A 90 17.38 -7.76 3.73
CA PRO A 90 18.41 -7.73 4.76
C PRO A 90 17.86 -7.11 6.05
N ASP A 91 18.23 -7.69 7.19
CA ASP A 91 17.98 -7.09 8.50
C ASP A 91 18.82 -5.80 8.68
N VAL A 92 18.41 -4.92 9.60
CA VAL A 92 19.05 -3.61 9.84
C VAL A 92 20.53 -3.73 10.21
N ASP A 93 20.91 -4.81 10.89
CA ASP A 93 22.28 -5.06 11.34
C ASP A 93 23.14 -5.79 10.28
N THR A 94 22.58 -6.15 9.13
CA THR A 94 23.27 -6.93 8.11
C THR A 94 24.03 -6.02 7.15
N GLU A 95 25.35 -6.19 7.05
CA GLU A 95 26.15 -5.50 6.05
C GLU A 95 25.74 -5.93 4.62
N ILE A 96 25.23 -4.98 3.84
CA ILE A 96 24.77 -5.20 2.47
C ILE A 96 25.94 -4.95 1.49
N ASP A 97 26.22 -5.92 0.61
CA ASP A 97 27.10 -5.69 -0.55
C ASP A 97 26.28 -4.99 -1.64
N THR A 98 26.30 -3.65 -1.65
CA THR A 98 25.54 -2.83 -2.60
C THR A 98 25.78 -3.21 -4.07
N SER A 99 26.95 -3.76 -4.41
CA SER A 99 27.25 -4.19 -5.78
C SER A 99 26.54 -5.47 -6.21
N LYS A 100 26.04 -6.26 -5.25
CA LYS A 100 25.39 -7.56 -5.49
C LYS A 100 23.92 -7.60 -5.05
N ASP A 101 23.61 -6.95 -3.94
CA ASP A 101 22.33 -7.11 -3.26
C ASP A 101 21.35 -5.96 -3.57
N PHE A 102 21.86 -4.77 -3.92
CA PHE A 102 21.00 -3.66 -4.36
C PHE A 102 20.33 -4.01 -5.70
N GLY A 103 19.00 -3.85 -5.79
CA GLY A 103 18.24 -4.21 -6.99
C GLY A 103 17.92 -5.71 -7.12
N ARG A 104 18.34 -6.57 -6.18
CA ARG A 104 18.12 -8.02 -6.28
C ARG A 104 16.64 -8.36 -6.11
N ASP A 105 16.05 -9.04 -7.09
CA ASP A 105 14.70 -9.62 -6.99
C ASP A 105 14.71 -10.84 -6.07
N THR A 106 14.18 -10.67 -4.87
CA THR A 106 13.96 -11.74 -3.88
C THR A 106 12.48 -12.10 -3.72
N CYS A 107 11.60 -11.49 -4.52
CA CYS A 107 10.18 -11.68 -4.37
C CYS A 107 9.71 -12.99 -5.03
N GLU A 108 8.98 -13.80 -4.28
CA GLU A 108 8.41 -15.08 -4.72
C GLU A 108 6.91 -15.12 -4.42
N VAL A 109 6.08 -15.47 -5.40
CA VAL A 109 4.64 -15.71 -5.15
C VAL A 109 4.46 -17.12 -4.59
N VAL A 110 4.05 -17.21 -3.33
CA VAL A 110 3.95 -18.47 -2.56
C VAL A 110 2.53 -19.03 -2.48
N LEU A 111 1.50 -18.18 -2.64
CA LEU A 111 0.10 -18.61 -2.65
C LEU A 111 -0.67 -17.92 -3.78
N ARG A 112 -1.52 -18.67 -4.46
CA ARG A 112 -2.43 -18.20 -5.51
C ARG A 112 -3.82 -18.73 -5.21
N LEU A 113 -4.80 -17.85 -5.08
CA LEU A 113 -6.20 -18.19 -4.84
C LEU A 113 -7.05 -17.66 -5.97
N ALA A 114 -7.97 -18.46 -6.49
CA ALA A 114 -8.84 -18.04 -7.57
C ALA A 114 -9.75 -16.91 -7.09
N HIS A 115 -9.76 -15.80 -7.83
CA HIS A 115 -10.52 -14.61 -7.47
C HIS A 115 -11.73 -14.46 -8.43
N PRO A 116 -12.94 -14.86 -7.99
CA PRO A 116 -14.13 -14.71 -8.81
C PRO A 116 -14.57 -13.23 -8.87
N GLY A 117 -15.30 -12.89 -9.92
CA GLY A 117 -15.86 -11.53 -10.07
C GLY A 117 -14.93 -10.53 -10.74
N GLY A 118 -13.76 -10.95 -11.24
CA GLY A 118 -12.84 -10.09 -11.99
C GLY A 118 -11.54 -9.83 -11.23
N GLU A 119 -10.87 -8.76 -11.60
CA GLU A 119 -9.65 -8.25 -11.00
C GLU A 119 -9.81 -7.96 -9.51
N VAL A 120 -8.68 -7.92 -8.81
CA VAL A 120 -8.63 -7.60 -7.38
C VAL A 120 -8.46 -6.08 -7.23
N ASN A 121 -9.57 -5.34 -7.19
CA ASN A 121 -9.57 -3.87 -7.07
C ASN A 121 -8.92 -3.39 -5.77
N ARG A 122 -9.19 -4.09 -4.65
CA ARG A 122 -8.54 -3.86 -3.35
C ARG A 122 -8.55 -5.13 -2.53
N ALA A 123 -7.48 -5.39 -1.78
CA ALA A 123 -7.40 -6.49 -0.81
C ALA A 123 -6.83 -5.98 0.52
N ARG A 124 -7.44 -6.36 1.65
CA ARG A 124 -6.96 -6.02 3.00
C ARG A 124 -7.07 -7.18 3.96
N HIS A 125 -6.05 -7.37 4.78
CA HIS A 125 -6.09 -8.31 5.88
C HIS A 125 -6.90 -7.79 7.06
N CYS A 126 -7.53 -8.70 7.80
CA CYS A 126 -8.19 -8.41 9.07
C CYS A 126 -7.11 -8.15 10.14
N PRO A 127 -7.04 -6.97 10.78
CA PRO A 127 -5.97 -6.65 11.73
C PRO A 127 -5.85 -7.64 12.89
N GLN A 128 -6.98 -8.18 13.36
CA GLN A 128 -6.99 -9.13 14.48
C GLN A 128 -6.80 -10.59 14.04
N ARG A 129 -6.87 -10.87 12.74
CA ARG A 129 -6.58 -12.19 12.15
C ARG A 129 -6.05 -12.02 10.72
N PRO A 130 -4.73 -11.77 10.54
CA PRO A 130 -4.15 -11.43 9.24
C PRO A 130 -4.29 -12.51 8.16
N THR A 131 -4.63 -13.75 8.52
CA THR A 131 -4.93 -14.84 7.58
C THR A 131 -6.31 -14.71 6.92
N LEU A 132 -7.17 -13.83 7.44
CA LEU A 132 -8.47 -13.51 6.86
C LEU A 132 -8.34 -12.26 5.99
N ILE A 133 -8.51 -12.42 4.68
CA ILE A 133 -8.35 -11.35 3.69
C ILE A 133 -9.71 -11.03 3.05
N ALA A 134 -10.15 -9.79 3.11
CA ALA A 134 -11.30 -9.32 2.34
C ALA A 134 -10.84 -8.63 1.06
N THR A 135 -11.57 -8.83 -0.03
CA THR A 135 -11.27 -8.21 -1.32
C THR A 135 -12.51 -7.60 -1.97
N ARG A 136 -12.29 -6.52 -2.72
CA ARG A 136 -13.23 -5.98 -3.69
C ARG A 136 -12.88 -6.50 -5.08
N PRO A 137 -13.79 -7.22 -5.75
CA PRO A 137 -13.65 -7.54 -7.16
C PRO A 137 -14.24 -6.45 -8.06
N ALA A 138 -14.01 -6.58 -9.37
CA ALA A 138 -14.78 -5.89 -10.41
C ALA A 138 -16.21 -6.43 -10.58
N ALA A 139 -16.87 -6.67 -9.44
CA ALA A 139 -18.24 -7.14 -9.31
C ALA A 139 -18.83 -6.66 -7.99
N ALA A 140 -20.15 -6.77 -7.87
CA ALA A 140 -20.86 -6.24 -6.72
C ALA A 140 -20.52 -6.93 -5.38
N ALA A 141 -20.38 -8.26 -5.41
CA ALA A 141 -20.16 -9.04 -4.20
C ALA A 141 -18.69 -9.02 -3.75
N CYS A 142 -18.41 -8.68 -2.49
CA CYS A 142 -17.06 -8.80 -1.93
C CYS A 142 -16.70 -10.26 -1.69
N CYS A 143 -15.42 -10.56 -1.66
CA CYS A 143 -14.89 -11.89 -1.34
C CYS A 143 -14.15 -11.85 0.00
N VAL A 144 -14.22 -12.93 0.79
CA VAL A 144 -13.32 -13.11 1.94
C VAL A 144 -12.65 -14.48 1.85
N PHE A 145 -11.33 -14.49 2.01
CA PHE A 145 -10.46 -15.65 1.94
C PHE A 145 -9.85 -15.95 3.31
N ASP A 146 -9.71 -17.23 3.63
CA ASP A 146 -8.91 -17.71 4.76
C ASP A 146 -7.64 -18.34 4.17
N THR A 147 -6.54 -17.60 4.16
CA THR A 147 -5.30 -17.96 3.46
C THR A 147 -4.58 -19.10 4.16
N GLU A 148 -4.65 -19.18 5.48
CA GLU A 148 -4.10 -20.29 6.28
C GLU A 148 -4.81 -21.60 5.95
N LYS A 149 -6.15 -21.59 5.96
CA LYS A 149 -6.94 -22.76 5.59
C LYS A 149 -6.73 -23.14 4.13
N ALA A 150 -6.59 -22.16 3.23
CA ALA A 150 -6.32 -22.42 1.83
C ALA A 150 -4.93 -23.05 1.61
N ALA A 151 -3.90 -22.57 2.30
CA ALA A 151 -2.54 -23.08 2.21
C ALA A 151 -2.38 -24.51 2.78
N ALA A 152 -3.16 -24.87 3.81
CA ALA A 152 -3.09 -26.19 4.43
C ALA A 152 -3.72 -27.32 3.59
N GLU A 153 -4.55 -27.00 2.59
CA GLU A 153 -5.28 -28.00 1.80
C GLU A 153 -4.56 -28.33 0.48
N ALA A 154 -4.55 -29.61 0.11
CA ALA A 154 -3.99 -30.06 -1.16
C ALA A 154 -4.75 -29.43 -2.35
N GLY A 155 -4.06 -28.66 -3.20
CA GLY A 155 -4.67 -27.97 -4.35
C GLY A 155 -5.02 -26.49 -4.13
N ALA A 156 -4.41 -25.84 -3.13
CA ALA A 156 -4.56 -24.42 -2.79
C ALA A 156 -4.64 -23.48 -4.02
N ALA A 157 -3.85 -23.76 -5.06
CA ALA A 157 -3.65 -22.95 -6.27
C ALA A 157 -4.91 -22.61 -7.09
N LYS A 158 -6.12 -23.07 -6.72
CA LYS A 158 -7.37 -22.78 -7.44
C LYS A 158 -8.59 -22.63 -6.52
N ARG A 159 -8.38 -22.41 -5.21
CA ARG A 159 -9.50 -22.28 -4.28
C ARG A 159 -10.10 -20.88 -4.38
N GLY A 160 -11.43 -20.82 -4.45
CA GLY A 160 -12.19 -19.57 -4.36
C GLY A 160 -12.32 -19.06 -2.91
N PRO A 161 -13.05 -17.96 -2.72
CA PRO A 161 -13.27 -17.37 -1.41
C PRO A 161 -14.06 -18.30 -0.47
N ALA A 162 -13.83 -18.12 0.83
CA ALA A 162 -14.57 -18.82 1.88
C ALA A 162 -15.97 -18.22 2.08
N ILE A 163 -16.11 -16.91 1.86
CA ILE A 163 -17.34 -16.14 2.07
C ILE A 163 -17.52 -15.17 0.90
N MET A 164 -18.75 -15.06 0.40
CA MET A 164 -19.18 -14.00 -0.53
C MET A 164 -20.12 -13.05 0.19
N LEU A 165 -19.81 -11.76 0.21
CA LEU A 165 -20.60 -10.72 0.84
C LEU A 165 -21.43 -9.99 -0.22
N ARG A 166 -22.75 -10.19 -0.24
CA ARG A 166 -23.67 -9.68 -1.27
C ARG A 166 -24.58 -8.61 -0.66
N GLY A 167 -24.43 -7.37 -1.13
CA GLY A 167 -25.18 -6.22 -0.61
C GLY A 167 -25.09 -5.00 -1.52
N HIS A 168 -23.92 -4.78 -2.14
CA HIS A 168 -23.77 -3.81 -3.22
C HIS A 168 -24.46 -4.30 -4.50
N GLY A 169 -24.83 -3.36 -5.37
CA GLY A 169 -25.27 -3.54 -6.74
C GLY A 169 -24.17 -3.34 -7.79
N GLU A 170 -23.08 -2.63 -7.44
CA GLU A 170 -21.94 -2.37 -8.32
C GLU A 170 -20.59 -2.69 -7.66
N GLU A 171 -19.54 -2.77 -8.49
CA GLU A 171 -18.16 -2.90 -8.03
C GLU A 171 -17.68 -1.67 -7.24
N GLY A 172 -16.46 -1.70 -6.74
CA GLY A 172 -15.82 -0.53 -6.12
C GLY A 172 -14.48 -0.87 -5.49
N TYR A 173 -13.88 0.10 -4.82
CA TYR A 173 -12.53 -0.02 -4.26
C TYR A 173 -12.52 0.02 -2.72
N GLY A 174 -13.29 0.92 -2.10
CA GLY A 174 -13.22 1.15 -0.66
C GLY A 174 -13.59 -0.06 0.20
N LEU A 175 -12.68 -0.41 1.10
CA LEU A 175 -12.75 -1.58 1.97
C LEU A 175 -11.92 -1.31 3.23
N ALA A 176 -12.55 -1.40 4.41
CA ALA A 176 -11.89 -1.20 5.70
C ALA A 176 -12.41 -2.17 6.76
N TRP A 177 -11.50 -2.92 7.36
CA TRP A 177 -11.76 -3.66 8.59
C TRP A 177 -11.86 -2.70 9.77
N ASN A 178 -12.74 -2.99 10.73
CA ASN A 178 -12.75 -2.27 12.00
C ASN A 178 -11.55 -2.72 12.84
N PRO A 179 -10.56 -1.86 13.14
CA PRO A 179 -9.41 -2.25 13.96
C PRO A 179 -9.81 -2.52 15.42
N HIS A 180 -10.99 -2.09 15.85
CA HIS A 180 -11.49 -2.24 17.22
C HIS A 180 -12.39 -3.45 17.45
N ALA A 181 -12.91 -4.05 16.37
CA ALA A 181 -13.88 -5.14 16.44
C ALA A 181 -13.50 -6.28 15.48
N PRO A 182 -13.08 -7.45 15.99
CA PRO A 182 -12.68 -8.58 15.16
C PRO A 182 -13.79 -9.02 14.20
N GLY A 183 -13.46 -9.11 12.91
CA GLY A 183 -14.37 -9.62 11.88
C GLY A 183 -15.43 -8.62 11.42
N GLU A 184 -15.45 -7.38 11.94
CA GLU A 184 -16.32 -6.33 11.42
C GLU A 184 -15.65 -5.62 10.22
N LEU A 185 -16.34 -5.59 9.09
CA LEU A 185 -15.83 -5.04 7.83
C LEU A 185 -16.82 -4.05 7.23
N TYR A 186 -16.34 -2.94 6.69
CA TYR A 186 -17.15 -2.00 5.92
C TYR A 186 -16.61 -1.83 4.51
N THR A 187 -17.53 -1.77 3.54
CA THR A 187 -17.21 -1.65 2.12
C THR A 187 -18.08 -0.60 1.46
N VAL A 188 -17.51 0.11 0.50
CA VAL A 188 -18.22 1.07 -0.35
C VAL A 188 -18.11 0.71 -1.83
N ALA A 189 -19.04 1.21 -2.63
CA ALA A 189 -19.16 0.85 -4.04
C ALA A 189 -19.58 2.03 -4.92
N ASN A 190 -19.53 1.78 -6.23
CA ASN A 190 -19.87 2.76 -7.27
C ASN A 190 -21.37 3.12 -7.31
N ASP A 191 -22.21 2.29 -6.70
CA ASP A 191 -23.64 2.54 -6.49
C ASP A 191 -23.93 3.52 -5.32
N GLY A 192 -22.89 4.06 -4.68
CA GLY A 192 -23.01 5.01 -3.58
C GLY A 192 -23.43 4.41 -2.23
N THR A 193 -23.43 3.08 -2.11
CA THR A 193 -23.80 2.38 -0.87
C THR A 193 -22.60 2.12 0.03
N LEU A 194 -22.85 2.13 1.35
CA LEU A 194 -21.92 1.70 2.39
C LEU A 194 -22.55 0.50 3.10
N CYS A 195 -21.87 -0.64 3.06
CA CYS A 195 -22.31 -1.89 3.69
C CYS A 195 -21.36 -2.27 4.82
N GLY A 196 -21.92 -2.63 5.99
CA GLY A 196 -21.21 -3.25 7.10
C GLY A 196 -21.50 -4.75 7.18
N TRP A 197 -20.49 -5.51 7.60
CA TRP A 197 -20.50 -6.97 7.62
C TRP A 197 -19.94 -7.49 8.93
N ASP A 198 -20.59 -8.49 9.50
CA ASP A 198 -19.99 -9.36 10.52
C ASP A 198 -19.52 -10.65 9.83
N VAL A 199 -18.23 -10.67 9.48
CA VAL A 199 -17.61 -11.78 8.75
C VAL A 199 -17.48 -13.02 9.62
N ALA A 200 -17.36 -12.87 10.94
CA ALA A 200 -17.29 -14.00 11.86
C ALA A 200 -18.64 -14.72 11.95
N ALA A 201 -19.75 -14.00 11.83
CA ALA A 201 -21.10 -14.55 11.80
C ALA A 201 -21.52 -15.09 10.41
N ALA A 202 -20.82 -14.71 9.33
CA ALA A 202 -21.16 -15.11 7.98
C ALA A 202 -20.80 -16.59 7.69
N ALA A 203 -21.80 -17.47 7.70
CA ALA A 203 -21.63 -18.88 7.35
C ALA A 203 -21.64 -19.10 5.81
N GLY A 204 -20.56 -18.71 5.12
CA GLY A 204 -20.45 -18.85 3.67
C GLY A 204 -20.96 -17.62 2.92
N ASP A 205 -22.11 -17.69 2.26
CA ASP A 205 -22.65 -16.53 1.52
C ASP A 205 -23.49 -15.64 2.46
N ALA A 206 -22.98 -14.44 2.78
CA ALA A 206 -23.78 -13.41 3.44
C ALA A 206 -24.57 -12.64 2.38
N THR A 207 -25.89 -12.78 2.38
CA THR A 207 -26.77 -12.16 1.39
C THR A 207 -27.39 -10.84 1.86
N THR A 208 -27.09 -10.41 3.09
CA THR A 208 -27.61 -9.18 3.66
C THR A 208 -26.54 -8.58 4.56
N PRO A 209 -26.21 -7.29 4.40
CA PRO A 209 -25.27 -6.62 5.27
C PRO A 209 -25.83 -6.46 6.69
N SER A 210 -24.97 -6.50 7.71
CA SER A 210 -25.36 -6.26 9.10
C SER A 210 -25.65 -4.78 9.37
N TRP A 211 -25.11 -3.89 8.54
CA TRP A 211 -25.35 -2.46 8.55
C TRP A 211 -25.41 -1.92 7.12
N PHE A 212 -26.27 -0.95 6.84
CA PHE A 212 -26.42 -0.41 5.48
C PHE A 212 -26.77 1.07 5.50
N ALA A 213 -26.17 1.82 4.56
CA ALA A 213 -26.61 3.17 4.21
C ALA A 213 -26.53 3.42 2.70
N GLN A 214 -27.56 4.05 2.14
CA GLN A 214 -27.44 4.77 0.87
C GLN A 214 -26.71 6.08 1.16
N ALA A 215 -25.38 6.01 1.15
CA ALA A 215 -24.52 7.08 1.62
C ALA A 215 -24.40 8.21 0.58
N SER A 216 -24.51 7.90 -0.71
CA SER A 216 -24.41 8.84 -1.83
C SER A 216 -25.29 8.39 -3.00
N GLU A 217 -25.57 9.29 -3.94
CA GLU A 217 -26.24 9.00 -5.23
C GLU A 217 -25.22 8.76 -6.36
N VAL A 218 -23.93 8.88 -6.05
CA VAL A 218 -22.79 8.67 -6.95
C VAL A 218 -21.75 7.81 -6.24
N ALA A 219 -20.73 7.37 -6.97
CA ALA A 219 -19.72 6.44 -6.48
C ALA A 219 -19.03 6.91 -5.19
N LEU A 220 -18.74 5.94 -4.33
CA LEU A 220 -17.88 6.08 -3.17
C LEU A 220 -16.57 5.33 -3.43
N SER A 221 -15.47 6.04 -3.28
CA SER A 221 -14.14 5.57 -3.69
C SER A 221 -13.40 4.89 -2.53
N ASP A 222 -13.56 5.40 -1.31
CA ASP A 222 -12.80 4.91 -0.16
C ASP A 222 -13.52 5.08 1.19
N VAL A 223 -13.10 4.28 2.17
CA VAL A 223 -13.66 4.23 3.52
C VAL A 223 -12.56 3.90 4.53
N ALA A 224 -12.57 4.56 5.69
CA ALA A 224 -11.59 4.31 6.76
C ALA A 224 -12.19 4.53 8.15
N PHE A 225 -11.71 3.75 9.13
CA PHE A 225 -12.06 3.88 10.54
C PHE A 225 -11.17 4.90 11.25
N THR A 226 -11.71 5.55 12.28
CA THR A 226 -10.85 6.34 13.18
C THR A 226 -10.03 5.42 14.08
N PRO A 227 -8.82 5.83 14.51
CA PRO A 227 -7.99 5.05 15.43
C PRO A 227 -8.51 5.02 16.86
N ARG A 228 -9.47 5.87 17.26
CA ARG A 228 -9.87 6.03 18.67
C ARG A 228 -11.27 5.52 18.98
N ASP A 229 -12.21 5.77 18.07
CA ASP A 229 -13.62 5.45 18.26
C ASP A 229 -14.03 4.21 17.44
N PRO A 230 -14.42 3.09 18.08
CA PRO A 230 -14.81 1.85 17.40
C PRO A 230 -16.01 1.97 16.46
N TRP A 231 -16.80 3.02 16.60
CA TRP A 231 -18.06 3.18 15.89
C TRP A 231 -18.02 4.25 14.82
N THR A 232 -16.92 5.02 14.72
CA THR A 232 -16.83 6.11 13.75
C THR A 232 -15.99 5.70 12.55
N LEU A 233 -16.52 5.96 11.37
CA LEU A 233 -15.82 5.81 10.10
C LEU A 233 -16.11 6.99 9.18
N GLY A 234 -15.20 7.26 8.26
CA GLY A 234 -15.37 8.23 7.19
C GLY A 234 -15.36 7.55 5.83
N ALA A 235 -16.10 8.12 4.87
CA ALA A 235 -16.05 7.71 3.47
C ALA A 235 -16.10 8.92 2.54
N VAL A 236 -15.56 8.73 1.33
CA VAL A 236 -15.35 9.75 0.30
C VAL A 236 -15.68 9.21 -1.08
N GLY A 237 -15.91 10.09 -2.06
CA GLY A 237 -16.14 9.69 -3.45
C GLY A 237 -16.40 10.85 -4.41
N ASP A 238 -17.12 10.55 -5.48
CA ASP A 238 -17.40 11.44 -6.63
C ASP A 238 -18.34 12.60 -6.28
N ASP A 239 -19.00 12.54 -5.12
CA ASP A 239 -19.80 13.65 -4.60
C ASP A 239 -18.93 14.77 -3.98
N ARG A 240 -17.60 14.58 -4.03
CA ARG A 240 -16.55 15.53 -3.64
C ARG A 240 -16.58 15.91 -2.17
N ALA A 241 -17.28 15.11 -1.37
CA ALA A 241 -17.48 15.34 0.04
C ALA A 241 -16.79 14.27 0.87
N VAL A 242 -16.47 14.64 2.11
CA VAL A 242 -16.22 13.69 3.18
C VAL A 242 -17.47 13.60 4.04
N LYS A 243 -17.84 12.37 4.41
CA LYS A 243 -18.96 12.07 5.31
C LYS A 243 -18.46 11.18 6.43
N LEU A 244 -18.99 11.39 7.63
CA LEU A 244 -18.69 10.59 8.83
C LEU A 244 -19.95 9.89 9.32
N TRP A 245 -19.83 8.65 9.80
CA TRP A 245 -20.94 7.85 10.34
C TRP A 245 -20.64 7.33 11.73
N ASP A 246 -21.71 7.03 12.47
CA ASP A 246 -21.70 6.24 13.70
C ASP A 246 -22.41 4.92 13.40
N THR A 247 -21.68 3.81 13.43
CA THR A 247 -22.18 2.48 13.06
C THR A 247 -23.25 1.96 14.02
N ARG A 248 -23.42 2.57 15.19
CA ARG A 248 -24.51 2.23 16.13
C ARG A 248 -25.85 2.81 15.69
N LYS A 249 -25.86 3.80 14.79
CA LYS A 249 -27.09 4.42 14.30
C LYS A 249 -27.70 3.56 13.19
N PRO A 250 -28.90 3.00 13.40
CA PRO A 250 -29.51 2.07 12.44
C PRO A 250 -30.18 2.78 11.26
N ASP A 251 -30.34 4.11 11.32
CA ASP A 251 -30.99 4.88 10.25
C ASP A 251 -30.05 5.22 9.09
N GLY A 252 -28.76 4.87 9.19
CA GLY A 252 -27.75 5.12 8.16
C GLY A 252 -27.42 6.61 7.96
N ALA A 253 -27.92 7.50 8.84
CA ALA A 253 -27.70 8.93 8.69
C ALA A 253 -26.26 9.31 9.04
N ALA A 254 -25.62 10.08 8.15
CA ALA A 254 -24.29 10.62 8.41
C ALA A 254 -24.31 11.56 9.62
N LEU A 255 -23.30 11.45 10.48
CA LEU A 255 -23.06 12.37 11.59
C LEU A 255 -22.68 13.76 11.09
N ALA A 256 -21.87 13.82 10.04
CA ALA A 256 -21.36 15.04 9.48
C ALA A 256 -21.07 14.86 8.00
N ARG A 257 -21.08 15.98 7.29
CA ARG A 257 -20.72 16.08 5.87
C ARG A 257 -20.03 17.42 5.62
N ALA A 258 -18.97 17.42 4.84
CA ALA A 258 -18.32 18.63 4.35
C ALA A 258 -17.92 18.48 2.88
N GLY A 259 -18.05 19.55 2.10
CA GLY A 259 -17.45 19.61 0.77
C GLY A 259 -15.94 19.62 0.93
N ALA A 260 -15.26 18.59 0.42
CA ALA A 260 -13.85 18.38 0.69
C ALA A 260 -12.97 18.94 -0.43
N HIS A 261 -13.31 18.67 -1.69
CA HIS A 261 -12.45 18.96 -2.85
C HIS A 261 -13.22 19.56 -4.04
N ALA A 262 -12.47 20.07 -5.02
CA ALA A 262 -13.05 20.63 -6.26
C ALA A 262 -13.38 19.55 -7.30
N ALA A 263 -12.76 18.37 -7.18
CA ALA A 263 -13.00 17.17 -7.98
C ALA A 263 -13.23 15.96 -7.07
N ASP A 264 -13.28 14.77 -7.67
CA ASP A 264 -13.62 13.52 -7.02
C ASP A 264 -12.58 13.16 -5.94
N VAL A 265 -13.04 12.63 -4.81
CA VAL A 265 -12.17 12.32 -3.67
C VAL A 265 -11.92 10.83 -3.65
N ASN A 266 -10.67 10.45 -3.94
CA ASN A 266 -10.30 9.06 -4.22
C ASN A 266 -9.87 8.29 -2.97
N ALA A 267 -9.36 8.99 -1.95
CA ALA A 267 -8.76 8.35 -0.78
C ALA A 267 -9.07 9.09 0.52
N ILE A 268 -9.22 8.35 1.61
CA ILE A 268 -9.31 8.86 2.97
C ILE A 268 -8.42 8.05 3.91
N ALA A 269 -7.64 8.72 4.76
CA ALA A 269 -6.82 8.03 5.76
C ALA A 269 -6.86 8.73 7.12
N PHE A 270 -7.22 7.96 8.14
CA PHE A 270 -6.98 8.34 9.53
C PHE A 270 -5.59 7.83 9.97
N PRO A 271 -4.92 8.51 10.91
CA PRO A 271 -3.68 8.02 11.50
C PRO A 271 -3.84 6.63 12.09
N THR A 272 -2.87 5.75 11.85
CA THR A 272 -2.82 4.40 12.41
C THR A 272 -1.94 4.32 13.66
N PHE A 273 -1.05 5.29 13.87
CA PHE A 273 -0.16 5.35 15.03
C PHE A 273 -0.96 5.53 16.33
N ALA A 274 -0.95 4.50 17.17
CA ALA A 274 -1.58 4.46 18.48
C ALA A 274 -0.54 4.26 19.61
N GLY A 275 0.70 4.72 19.41
CA GLY A 275 1.70 4.73 20.48
C GLY A 275 1.29 5.65 21.63
N ASP A 276 1.71 5.32 22.86
CA ASP A 276 1.39 6.08 24.08
C ASP A 276 1.86 7.56 24.03
N ASP A 277 2.80 7.88 23.14
CA ASP A 277 3.37 9.23 22.94
C ASP A 277 2.68 10.05 21.83
N ALA A 278 1.67 9.50 21.15
CA ALA A 278 0.93 10.24 20.12
C ALA A 278 0.22 11.47 20.73
N ALA A 279 0.50 12.66 20.20
CA ALA A 279 -0.16 13.88 20.66
C ALA A 279 -1.69 13.72 20.52
N PRO A 280 -2.51 13.91 21.58
CA PRO A 280 -3.95 13.63 21.52
C PRO A 280 -4.74 14.37 20.41
N ALA A 281 -4.17 15.45 19.87
CA ALA A 281 -4.74 16.20 18.76
C ALA A 281 -4.55 15.52 17.39
N SER A 282 -3.49 14.73 17.19
CA SER A 282 -3.26 14.01 15.93
C SER A 282 -4.34 12.95 15.68
N LEU A 283 -4.89 12.36 16.74
CA LEU A 283 -5.94 11.33 16.68
C LEU A 283 -7.28 11.81 16.09
N PHE A 284 -7.49 13.13 15.97
CA PHE A 284 -8.67 13.71 15.34
C PHE A 284 -8.40 14.14 13.89
N ARG A 285 -7.17 14.00 13.42
CA ARG A 285 -6.79 14.38 12.06
C ARG A 285 -7.12 13.26 11.09
N PHE A 286 -7.35 13.63 9.84
CA PHE A 286 -7.39 12.70 8.72
C PHE A 286 -6.99 13.41 7.43
N LEU A 287 -6.67 12.62 6.40
CA LEU A 287 -6.29 13.07 5.08
C LEU A 287 -7.37 12.72 4.07
N THR A 288 -7.52 13.55 3.05
CA THR A 288 -8.26 13.22 1.83
C THR A 288 -7.41 13.51 0.60
N GLY A 289 -7.32 12.58 -0.34
CA GLY A 289 -6.65 12.74 -1.64
C GLY A 289 -7.66 12.80 -2.79
N SER A 290 -7.40 13.62 -3.81
CA SER A 290 -8.37 13.91 -4.85
C SER A 290 -7.79 14.03 -6.26
N ALA A 291 -8.66 13.85 -7.25
CA ALA A 291 -8.43 14.20 -8.66
C ALA A 291 -8.22 15.71 -8.90
N ASP A 292 -8.42 16.57 -7.88
CA ASP A 292 -8.02 17.98 -7.94
C ASP A 292 -6.52 18.19 -7.71
N ARG A 293 -5.75 17.09 -7.58
CA ARG A 293 -4.29 17.07 -7.42
C ARG A 293 -3.82 17.67 -6.11
N THR A 294 -4.64 17.57 -5.07
CA THR A 294 -4.29 18.00 -3.72
C THR A 294 -4.56 16.90 -2.70
N VAL A 295 -3.81 16.95 -1.61
CA VAL A 295 -4.16 16.26 -0.36
C VAL A 295 -4.59 17.31 0.65
N LYS A 296 -5.65 17.06 1.40
CA LYS A 296 -6.12 17.97 2.46
C LYS A 296 -6.04 17.32 3.82
N LEU A 297 -5.51 18.07 4.79
CA LEU A 297 -5.53 17.72 6.20
C LEU A 297 -6.78 18.28 6.86
N TRP A 298 -7.47 17.47 7.64
CA TRP A 298 -8.71 17.84 8.31
C TRP A 298 -8.65 17.58 9.80
N ASP A 299 -9.53 18.24 10.57
CA ASP A 299 -9.87 17.87 11.94
C ASP A 299 -11.33 17.42 11.98
N MET A 300 -11.59 16.18 12.39
CA MET A 300 -12.96 15.64 12.42
C MET A 300 -13.92 16.39 13.37
N ARG A 301 -13.38 17.20 14.28
CA ARG A 301 -14.17 18.05 15.20
C ARG A 301 -14.58 19.37 14.55
N GLN A 302 -13.92 19.78 13.47
CA GLN A 302 -14.18 21.02 12.72
C GLN A 302 -14.00 20.78 11.22
N LEU A 303 -15.07 20.34 10.56
CA LEU A 303 -15.08 20.05 9.12
C LEU A 303 -15.44 21.25 8.22
N ALA A 304 -15.49 22.46 8.77
CA ALA A 304 -15.87 23.64 8.00
C ALA A 304 -14.82 24.02 6.94
N GLU A 305 -13.55 23.80 7.24
CA GLU A 305 -12.39 24.08 6.38
C GLU A 305 -11.26 23.09 6.69
N PRO A 306 -10.41 22.75 5.71
CA PRO A 306 -9.23 21.94 5.98
C PRO A 306 -8.24 22.71 6.85
N LEU A 307 -7.48 21.99 7.67
CA LEU A 307 -6.35 22.54 8.42
C LEU A 307 -5.22 23.00 7.49
N HIS A 308 -5.01 22.27 6.40
CA HIS A 308 -3.96 22.54 5.43
C HIS A 308 -4.25 21.85 4.08
N VAL A 309 -3.64 22.34 3.01
CA VAL A 309 -3.72 21.79 1.65
C VAL A 309 -2.30 21.54 1.16
N PHE A 310 -1.96 20.28 0.89
CA PHE A 310 -0.71 19.88 0.28
C PHE A 310 -0.88 19.86 -1.23
N GLU A 311 -0.01 20.61 -1.91
CA GLU A 311 0.00 20.79 -3.37
C GLU A 311 1.18 19.98 -3.98
N ASN A 312 1.59 20.31 -5.22
CA ASN A 312 2.72 19.70 -5.95
C ASN A 312 2.51 18.33 -6.60
N PHE A 313 1.27 17.84 -6.69
CA PHE A 313 0.96 16.63 -7.48
C PHE A 313 0.68 17.01 -8.95
N ASP A 314 1.34 16.35 -9.91
CA ASP A 314 1.10 16.53 -11.35
C ASP A 314 0.09 15.51 -11.92
N GLY A 315 -0.80 15.01 -11.05
CA GLY A 315 -1.77 13.99 -11.38
C GLY A 315 -2.74 13.74 -10.24
N ASP A 316 -3.76 12.94 -10.52
CA ASP A 316 -4.78 12.57 -9.55
C ASP A 316 -4.12 11.83 -8.38
N VAL A 317 -4.44 12.24 -7.16
CA VAL A 317 -4.03 11.51 -5.95
C VAL A 317 -5.00 10.35 -5.77
N LEU A 318 -4.51 9.12 -5.86
CA LEU A 318 -5.32 7.90 -5.81
C LEU A 318 -5.28 7.23 -4.43
N GLN A 319 -4.22 7.45 -3.66
CA GLN A 319 -4.06 6.88 -2.32
C GLN A 319 -3.30 7.83 -1.40
N VAL A 320 -3.68 7.81 -0.12
CA VAL A 320 -2.93 8.44 0.98
C VAL A 320 -2.79 7.43 2.14
N GLN A 321 -1.66 7.43 2.83
CA GLN A 321 -1.43 6.59 4.01
C GLN A 321 -0.57 7.34 5.03
N TRP A 322 -0.98 7.33 6.30
CA TRP A 322 -0.13 7.82 7.39
C TRP A 322 1.02 6.85 7.66
N SER A 323 2.18 7.39 8.08
CA SER A 323 3.28 6.56 8.55
C SER A 323 2.84 5.78 9.79
N PRO A 324 3.10 4.46 9.86
CA PRO A 324 2.86 3.68 11.05
C PRO A 324 3.91 3.92 12.15
N HIS A 325 4.98 4.68 11.85
CA HIS A 325 6.09 4.96 12.77
C HIS A 325 6.18 6.42 13.19
N GLU A 326 5.79 7.35 12.31
CA GLU A 326 5.95 8.79 12.50
C GLU A 326 4.60 9.51 12.54
N THR A 327 4.29 10.16 13.68
CA THR A 327 2.96 10.71 13.95
C THR A 327 2.51 11.80 12.96
N ASP A 328 3.45 12.60 12.46
CA ASP A 328 3.17 13.73 11.57
C ASP A 328 3.60 13.47 10.12
N VAL A 329 4.02 12.25 9.77
CA VAL A 329 4.42 11.92 8.38
C VAL A 329 3.34 11.10 7.69
N PHE A 330 3.10 11.40 6.42
CA PHE A 330 2.25 10.59 5.55
C PHE A 330 2.85 10.50 4.15
N ALA A 331 2.36 9.55 3.36
CA ALA A 331 2.68 9.41 1.96
C ALA A 331 1.41 9.47 1.10
N ALA A 332 1.57 9.91 -0.15
CA ALA A 332 0.52 9.99 -1.15
C ALA A 332 1.05 9.52 -2.51
N ALA A 333 0.19 8.89 -3.31
CA ALA A 333 0.57 8.39 -4.64
C ALA A 333 -0.60 8.45 -5.62
N GLY A 334 -0.28 8.45 -6.91
CA GLY A 334 -1.29 8.30 -7.95
C GLY A 334 -0.78 8.46 -9.38
N ALA A 335 -1.51 9.24 -10.18
CA ALA A 335 -1.33 9.31 -11.63
C ALA A 335 -0.03 10.04 -12.06
N ASP A 336 0.61 10.75 -11.14
CA ASP A 336 1.89 11.44 -11.37
C ASP A 336 3.11 10.51 -11.32
N ARG A 337 2.89 9.21 -11.06
CA ARG A 337 3.91 8.13 -11.03
C ARG A 337 4.84 8.20 -9.81
N ARG A 338 4.51 9.00 -8.79
CA ARG A 338 5.35 9.16 -7.60
C ARG A 338 4.66 8.63 -6.35
N VAL A 339 5.49 8.26 -5.37
CA VAL A 339 5.07 8.13 -3.97
C VAL A 339 5.76 9.25 -3.20
N THR A 340 5.00 10.24 -2.76
CA THR A 340 5.52 11.47 -2.16
C THR A 340 5.22 11.50 -0.66
N PHE A 341 6.25 11.72 0.15
CA PHE A 341 6.17 11.82 1.60
C PHE A 341 6.12 13.28 2.02
N PHE A 342 5.29 13.54 3.01
CA PHE A 342 5.11 14.85 3.61
C PHE A 342 5.22 14.77 5.13
N ASP A 343 5.79 15.80 5.74
CA ASP A 343 5.88 15.99 7.18
C ASP A 343 5.04 17.20 7.60
N VAL A 344 3.91 16.93 8.26
CA VAL A 344 2.96 17.94 8.73
C VAL A 344 3.61 18.89 9.74
N SER A 345 4.65 18.47 10.47
CA SER A 345 5.35 19.31 11.44
C SER A 345 6.22 20.40 10.78
N ARG A 346 6.45 20.30 9.47
CA ARG A 346 7.21 21.28 8.68
C ARG A 346 6.33 22.33 8.01
N VAL A 347 5.00 22.17 8.06
CA VAL A 347 4.05 23.14 7.51
C VAL A 347 4.30 24.53 8.13
N GLY A 348 4.53 25.52 7.26
CA GLY A 348 4.78 26.90 7.66
C GLY A 348 6.21 27.21 8.12
N ARG A 349 7.15 26.25 8.02
CA ARG A 349 8.59 26.56 8.13
C ARG A 349 9.02 27.48 6.96
N ALA A 350 10.08 28.24 7.16
CA ALA A 350 10.69 28.98 6.05
C ALA A 350 11.43 27.99 5.13
N PRO A 351 11.41 28.19 3.79
CA PRO A 351 12.27 27.41 2.91
C PRO A 351 13.75 27.61 3.29
N PRO A 352 14.61 26.60 3.07
CA PRO A 352 16.03 26.74 3.34
C PRO A 352 16.61 27.94 2.57
N PRO A 353 17.59 28.67 3.14
CA PRO A 353 18.22 29.76 2.42
C PRO A 353 18.95 29.20 1.18
N PRO A 354 18.91 29.90 0.03
CA PRO A 354 19.67 29.48 -1.15
C PRO A 354 21.16 29.48 -0.81
N GLY A 355 21.81 28.30 -0.82
CA GLY A 355 23.20 28.14 -0.37
C GLY A 355 23.94 26.97 -1.03
N ASP A 356 25.08 27.31 -1.64
CA ASP A 356 26.31 26.57 -2.02
C ASP A 356 26.26 25.12 -2.55
N GLY A 357 25.08 24.60 -2.86
CA GLY A 357 24.88 23.30 -3.53
C GLY A 357 23.63 23.24 -4.41
N ALA A 358 22.80 24.28 -4.41
CA ALA A 358 21.66 24.42 -5.32
C ALA A 358 22.19 24.56 -6.75
N GLY A 359 22.08 23.47 -7.53
CA GLY A 359 22.04 23.58 -8.98
C GLY A 359 20.85 24.45 -9.39
N ASP A 360 20.88 25.01 -10.59
CA ASP A 360 19.77 25.75 -11.22
C ASP A 360 18.57 24.81 -11.54
N ASP A 361 18.16 23.94 -10.62
CA ASP A 361 17.15 22.90 -10.83
C ASP A 361 15.87 23.19 -10.02
N ASP A 362 14.74 22.68 -10.52
CA ASP A 362 13.35 22.90 -10.05
C ASP A 362 13.06 22.58 -8.55
N ASP A 363 14.07 22.29 -7.72
CA ASP A 363 13.97 21.95 -6.30
C ASP A 363 13.81 23.19 -5.38
N ASP A 364 14.10 24.41 -5.87
CA ASP A 364 13.95 25.66 -5.12
C ASP A 364 12.47 26.02 -4.77
N ASP A 365 11.50 25.38 -5.44
CA ASP A 365 10.06 25.64 -5.27
C ASP A 365 9.32 24.54 -4.47
N ALA A 366 10.03 23.52 -3.95
CA ALA A 366 9.40 22.49 -3.13
C ALA A 366 8.99 23.06 -1.74
N PRO A 367 7.75 22.85 -1.29
CA PRO A 367 7.32 23.34 0.01
C PRO A 367 8.06 22.58 1.12
N PRO A 368 8.32 23.21 2.28
CA PRO A 368 9.15 22.64 3.34
C PRO A 368 8.58 21.34 3.94
N GLU A 369 7.27 21.12 3.80
CA GLU A 369 6.61 19.89 4.19
C GLU A 369 6.80 18.71 3.24
N LEU A 370 7.24 18.91 1.99
CA LEU A 370 7.60 17.81 1.09
C LEU A 370 8.99 17.30 1.46
N VAL A 371 9.07 16.10 2.02
CA VAL A 371 10.33 15.54 2.56
C VAL A 371 10.99 14.53 1.62
N PHE A 372 10.21 13.84 0.79
CA PHE A 372 10.76 12.86 -0.13
C PHE A 372 9.79 12.55 -1.28
N ALA A 373 10.31 12.23 -2.47
CA ALA A 373 9.50 11.76 -3.59
C ALA A 373 10.18 10.57 -4.28
N HIS A 374 9.57 9.39 -4.17
CA HIS A 374 10.02 8.21 -4.88
C HIS A 374 9.67 8.30 -6.37
N GLY A 375 10.70 8.33 -7.22
CA GLY A 375 10.60 8.46 -8.68
C GLY A 375 10.88 7.16 -9.45
N GLY A 376 10.80 5.99 -8.81
CA GLY A 376 11.14 4.71 -9.44
C GLY A 376 10.10 4.20 -10.44
N HIS A 377 8.85 4.66 -10.38
CA HIS A 377 7.80 4.19 -11.29
C HIS A 377 7.73 4.99 -12.60
N LYS A 378 7.44 4.28 -13.69
CA LYS A 378 7.27 4.87 -15.04
C LYS A 378 5.81 4.97 -15.50
N ALA A 379 4.89 4.42 -14.70
CA ALA A 379 3.45 4.50 -14.89
C ALA A 379 2.78 4.93 -13.58
N ALA A 380 1.47 5.21 -13.63
CA ALA A 380 0.71 5.58 -12.45
C ALA A 380 0.86 4.52 -11.36
N VAL A 381 0.98 4.97 -10.12
CA VAL A 381 1.03 4.09 -8.95
C VAL A 381 -0.40 3.69 -8.62
N SER A 382 -0.71 2.40 -8.73
CA SER A 382 -2.05 1.87 -8.45
C SER A 382 -2.30 1.78 -6.94
N GLU A 383 -1.33 1.29 -6.18
CA GLU A 383 -1.40 1.23 -4.71
C GLU A 383 0.03 1.15 -4.11
N PHE A 384 0.18 1.59 -2.87
CA PHE A 384 1.38 1.39 -2.05
C PHE A 384 1.01 1.01 -0.61
N SER A 385 1.98 0.44 0.11
CA SER A 385 1.87 0.08 1.52
C SER A 385 3.17 0.41 2.25
N LEU A 386 3.04 1.18 3.33
CA LEU A 386 4.09 1.37 4.33
C LEU A 386 4.12 0.16 5.27
N SER A 387 5.32 -0.32 5.62
CA SER A 387 5.51 -1.44 6.53
C SER A 387 5.29 -1.02 7.98
N GLU A 388 4.55 -1.82 8.74
CA GLU A 388 4.43 -1.64 10.21
C GLU A 388 5.64 -2.21 10.96
N GLU A 389 6.39 -3.11 10.33
CA GLU A 389 7.52 -3.80 10.97
C GLU A 389 8.83 -3.02 10.83
N ASP A 390 9.05 -2.48 9.62
CA ASP A 390 10.30 -1.77 9.29
C ASP A 390 10.00 -0.31 8.96
N ARG A 391 10.68 0.58 9.68
CA ARG A 391 10.61 2.03 9.45
C ARG A 391 11.09 2.35 8.02
N TRP A 392 10.37 3.23 7.33
CA TRP A 392 10.65 3.70 5.96
C TRP A 392 10.57 2.65 4.84
N LEU A 393 10.27 1.39 5.14
CA LEU A 393 10.06 0.37 4.14
C LEU A 393 8.68 0.53 3.48
N CYS A 394 8.68 0.57 2.15
CA CYS A 394 7.49 0.71 1.32
C CYS A 394 7.46 -0.37 0.23
N ALA A 395 6.26 -0.84 -0.10
CA ALA A 395 5.99 -1.57 -1.33
C ALA A 395 5.00 -0.76 -2.18
N SER A 396 5.24 -0.67 -3.48
CA SER A 396 4.38 0.08 -4.40
C SER A 396 4.20 -0.66 -5.72
N VAL A 397 2.98 -0.66 -6.26
CA VAL A 397 2.61 -1.31 -7.52
C VAL A 397 2.11 -0.27 -8.52
N SER A 398 2.34 -0.54 -9.81
CA SER A 398 2.03 0.40 -10.88
C SER A 398 1.40 -0.29 -12.09
N GLU A 399 0.72 0.51 -12.91
CA GLU A 399 -0.07 0.04 -14.06
C GLU A 399 0.77 -0.68 -15.13
N ASP A 400 2.09 -0.48 -15.19
CA ASP A 400 3.01 -1.14 -16.14
C ASP A 400 3.62 -2.45 -15.60
N ASN A 401 2.90 -3.08 -14.67
CA ASN A 401 3.16 -4.38 -14.04
C ASN A 401 4.38 -4.39 -13.10
N PHE A 402 4.85 -3.24 -12.62
CA PHE A 402 5.96 -3.24 -11.66
C PHE A 402 5.48 -3.20 -10.22
N LEU A 403 5.99 -4.15 -9.44
CA LEU A 403 6.12 -4.06 -7.99
C LEU A 403 7.51 -3.52 -7.68
N GLN A 404 7.59 -2.50 -6.82
CA GLN A 404 8.83 -2.04 -6.23
C GLN A 404 8.75 -2.20 -4.70
N VAL A 405 9.84 -2.64 -4.10
CA VAL A 405 10.03 -2.68 -2.64
C VAL A 405 11.27 -1.86 -2.34
N TRP A 406 11.12 -0.85 -1.50
CA TRP A 406 12.18 0.13 -1.27
C TRP A 406 12.13 0.69 0.15
N CYS A 407 13.30 0.97 0.70
CA CYS A 407 13.49 1.61 2.00
C CYS A 407 14.36 2.84 1.79
N VAL A 408 13.86 4.00 2.21
CA VAL A 408 14.59 5.27 2.11
C VAL A 408 15.69 5.29 3.17
N GLY A 409 16.88 5.77 2.81
CA GLY A 409 17.96 5.93 3.76
C GLY A 409 17.59 6.91 4.88
N GLU A 410 17.89 6.56 6.12
CA GLU A 410 17.48 7.38 7.29
C GLU A 410 18.00 8.83 7.21
N HIS A 411 19.18 9.02 6.63
CA HIS A 411 19.82 10.33 6.41
C HIS A 411 18.97 11.33 5.62
N ILE A 412 17.95 10.87 4.86
CA ILE A 412 17.02 11.74 4.13
C ILE A 412 16.07 12.47 5.08
N PHE A 413 15.76 11.87 6.23
CA PHE A 413 14.80 12.43 7.21
C PHE A 413 15.48 13.10 8.41
N GLU A 414 16.80 13.02 8.53
CA GLU A 414 17.57 13.70 9.57
C GLU A 414 17.65 15.20 9.28
N ASP A 415 17.14 16.04 10.19
CA ASP A 415 17.28 17.49 10.09
C ASP A 415 18.77 17.87 10.30
N GLU A 416 19.36 18.67 9.39
CA GLU A 416 20.72 19.22 9.54
C GLU A 416 20.88 20.21 10.73
N ASP A 417 19.89 20.31 11.63
CA ASP A 417 19.82 21.25 12.75
C ASP A 417 20.59 20.76 14.01
N GLU A 418 21.56 19.85 13.86
CA GLU A 418 22.46 19.41 14.94
C GLU A 418 23.56 20.45 15.27
N GLY A 419 23.12 21.65 15.66
CA GLY A 419 23.91 22.60 16.44
C GLY A 419 23.56 22.60 17.94
N ALA A 420 22.56 21.82 18.37
CA ALA A 420 22.13 21.74 19.76
C ALA A 420 22.87 20.62 20.52
N PRO A 421 23.40 20.87 21.73
CA PRO A 421 24.12 19.85 22.50
C PRO A 421 23.18 18.71 22.87
N GLN A 422 23.47 17.50 22.40
CA GLN A 422 22.71 16.30 22.74
C GLN A 422 22.63 16.10 24.27
N PRO A 423 21.46 15.74 24.83
CA PRO A 423 21.37 15.31 26.22
C PRO A 423 22.21 14.03 26.42
N PRO A 424 22.85 13.85 27.59
CA PRO A 424 23.76 12.73 27.81
C PRO A 424 23.01 11.39 27.64
N LYS A 425 23.60 10.49 26.83
CA LYS A 425 23.12 9.12 26.62
C LYS A 425 22.73 8.47 27.96
N PRO A 426 21.55 7.86 28.07
CA PRO A 426 21.20 7.10 29.26
C PRO A 426 22.20 5.94 29.46
N PRO A 427 22.59 5.63 30.71
CA PRO A 427 23.58 4.60 30.97
C PRO A 427 23.07 3.23 30.49
N THR A 428 23.97 2.50 29.84
CA THR A 428 23.75 1.14 29.34
C THR A 428 23.19 0.25 30.45
N PRO A 429 22.06 -0.45 30.25
CA PRO A 429 21.50 -1.30 31.28
C PRO A 429 22.45 -2.48 31.56
N GLN A 430 22.84 -2.64 32.83
CA GLN A 430 23.56 -3.82 33.27
C GLN A 430 22.64 -5.05 33.20
N PRO A 431 23.17 -6.23 32.84
CA PRO A 431 22.37 -7.44 32.73
C PRO A 431 21.80 -7.82 34.11
N SER A 432 20.48 -7.83 34.23
CA SER A 432 19.79 -8.31 35.44
C SER A 432 19.66 -9.84 35.41
N PRO A 433 19.71 -10.52 36.57
CA PRO A 433 19.77 -11.97 36.64
C PRO A 433 18.44 -12.61 36.27
N ALA A 434 18.55 -13.75 35.57
CA ALA A 434 17.47 -14.59 35.08
C ALA A 434 16.27 -14.71 36.03
N LYS A 435 15.08 -14.31 35.54
CA LYS A 435 13.80 -14.68 36.15
C LYS A 435 13.15 -15.81 35.36
N ARG A 436 12.74 -16.80 36.14
CA ARG A 436 12.15 -18.10 35.80
C ARG A 436 10.83 -17.99 35.05
N ASN A 437 10.66 -18.93 34.12
CA ASN A 437 9.45 -19.62 33.65
C ASN A 437 8.09 -18.91 33.83
N ALA A 438 7.52 -18.51 32.70
CA ALA A 438 6.08 -18.50 32.44
C ALA A 438 5.78 -19.43 31.24
N PRO A 439 4.57 -20.00 31.14
CA PRO A 439 4.33 -21.28 30.47
C PRO A 439 4.26 -21.17 28.94
N ALA A 440 4.66 -22.26 28.27
CA ALA A 440 4.56 -22.45 26.84
C ALA A 440 3.10 -22.31 26.35
N SER A 441 2.88 -21.40 25.39
CA SER A 441 1.75 -21.43 24.48
C SER A 441 1.92 -22.60 23.49
N PRO A 442 0.89 -23.42 23.24
CA PRO A 442 0.99 -24.50 22.27
C PRO A 442 0.59 -24.00 20.89
N GLY A 443 1.45 -24.20 19.90
CA GLY A 443 1.07 -24.02 18.49
C GLY A 443 2.27 -23.76 17.61
N LYS A 444 2.95 -24.83 17.17
CA LYS A 444 3.71 -24.75 15.92
C LYS A 444 2.70 -24.45 14.81
N SER A 445 2.85 -23.31 14.15
CA SER A 445 2.08 -22.98 12.96
C SER A 445 2.38 -24.02 11.88
N LEU A 446 1.34 -24.64 11.33
CA LEU A 446 1.44 -25.68 10.30
C LEU A 446 2.02 -25.13 8.98
N VAL A 447 2.17 -23.80 8.86
CA VAL A 447 2.72 -23.09 7.70
C VAL A 447 4.23 -23.37 7.52
N GLU A 448 4.98 -23.57 8.62
CA GLU A 448 6.38 -24.04 8.57
C GLU A 448 6.50 -25.40 7.85
N SER A 449 5.45 -26.23 7.89
CA SER A 449 5.44 -27.58 7.31
C SER A 449 5.29 -27.57 5.78
N VAL A 450 4.71 -26.51 5.20
CA VAL A 450 4.50 -26.40 3.75
C VAL A 450 5.78 -25.93 3.05
N CYS A 451 6.54 -25.00 3.64
CA CYS A 451 7.83 -24.56 3.08
C CYS A 451 8.92 -25.65 3.13
N SER A 452 8.85 -26.58 4.09
CA SER A 452 9.82 -27.68 4.21
C SER A 452 9.57 -28.88 3.27
N ALA A 453 8.44 -28.94 2.55
CA ALA A 453 7.98 -30.17 1.89
C ALA A 453 8.02 -30.18 0.35
N MET A 454 8.67 -29.22 -0.33
CA MET A 454 8.81 -29.26 -1.79
C MET A 454 10.12 -29.93 -2.24
N PRO A 455 10.09 -30.85 -3.22
CA PRO A 455 11.30 -31.52 -3.71
C PRO A 455 12.19 -30.56 -4.50
N VAL A 456 13.46 -30.49 -4.10
CA VAL A 456 14.54 -29.82 -4.82
C VAL A 456 14.60 -30.34 -6.26
N PRO A 457 14.52 -29.49 -7.31
CA PRO A 457 14.71 -29.94 -8.68
C PRO A 457 16.15 -30.42 -8.88
N SER A 458 16.31 -31.68 -9.27
CA SER A 458 17.61 -32.29 -9.57
C SER A 458 18.27 -31.60 -10.77
N PRO A 459 19.59 -31.32 -10.75
CA PRO A 459 20.25 -30.58 -11.82
C PRO A 459 20.20 -31.37 -13.14
N ALA A 460 19.60 -30.75 -14.16
CA ALA A 460 19.55 -31.30 -15.51
C ALA A 460 20.96 -31.58 -16.05
N LYS A 461 21.12 -32.79 -16.61
CA LYS A 461 22.35 -33.25 -17.27
C LYS A 461 22.75 -32.29 -18.38
N LYS A 462 24.03 -31.88 -18.37
CA LYS A 462 24.70 -31.16 -19.47
C LYS A 462 24.48 -31.89 -20.80
N VAL A 463 23.68 -31.30 -21.69
CA VAL A 463 23.65 -31.70 -23.09
C VAL A 463 24.80 -31.00 -23.80
N LYS A 464 25.63 -31.81 -24.45
CA LYS A 464 26.83 -31.46 -25.19
C LYS A 464 26.43 -30.72 -26.47
N VAL A 465 26.76 -29.44 -26.57
CA VAL A 465 26.72 -28.69 -27.84
C VAL A 465 27.82 -29.25 -28.72
N ILE A 466 27.46 -29.84 -29.86
CA ILE A 466 28.37 -30.19 -30.94
C ILE A 466 28.11 -29.17 -32.04
N GLY A 467 29.14 -28.39 -32.36
CA GLY A 467 29.14 -27.45 -33.48
C GLY A 467 29.14 -28.16 -34.83
N GLY A 468 28.73 -27.43 -35.86
CA GLY A 468 28.79 -27.84 -37.26
C GLY A 468 28.37 -26.67 -38.15
N ASP A 469 29.34 -26.20 -38.92
CA ASP A 469 29.35 -25.04 -39.80
C ASP A 469 28.38 -25.10 -41.00
N ASP A 470 28.20 -23.91 -41.58
CA ASP A 470 28.05 -23.58 -43.01
C ASP A 470 26.90 -24.20 -43.84
N ALA A 471 26.04 -23.33 -44.40
CA ALA A 471 26.14 -22.89 -45.81
C ALA A 471 24.81 -22.36 -46.40
N LYS A 472 24.92 -21.21 -47.09
CA LYS A 472 24.22 -20.76 -48.33
C LYS A 472 22.74 -20.35 -48.27
N GLU A 473 22.42 -19.09 -48.60
CA GLU A 473 22.12 -18.57 -49.97
C GLU A 473 20.95 -19.31 -50.63
N ASP A 474 19.76 -18.69 -50.67
CA ASP A 474 19.21 -18.05 -51.88
C ASP A 474 17.71 -17.72 -51.75
N ALA A 475 17.36 -16.59 -52.37
CA ALA A 475 16.03 -16.03 -52.73
C ALA A 475 15.21 -15.28 -51.66
#